data_AF-A0A3D0HJI4-F1
#
_entry.id   AF-A0A3D0HJI4-F1
#
_cell.length_a   1.000
_cell.length_b   1.000
_cell.length_c   1.000
_cell.angle_alpha   90.00
_cell.angle_beta   90.00
_cell.angle_gamma   90.00
#
_symmetry.space_group_name_H-M   'P 1'
#
loop_
_entity.id
_entity.type
_entity.pdbx_description
1 polymer ?
#
loop_
_entity_poly.entity_id
_entity_poly.type
_entity_poly.pdbx_seq_one_letter_code
_entity_poly.pdbx_strand_id
1 'polypeptide(L)'
;DREVEIVKRRVPQVAETLARQVAAAVEALRKMQLYKPPGVAETIDWATALGRLGVGELDESVVQATLGTVLKYREDHERVRESGVATLVKQAFERGLYSN
;
A
#
# COMPACT_ATOMS: atom_id res chain seq x y z
N ASP A 1 10.84 -7.08 3.92
CA ASP A 1 12.07 -6.82 3.11
C ASP A 1 11.91 -7.19 1.64
N ARG A 2 11.63 -8.45 1.28
CA ARG A 2 11.54 -8.88 -0.14
C ARG A 2 10.64 -7.99 -1.02
N GLU A 3 9.46 -7.60 -0.53
CA GLU A 3 8.53 -6.78 -1.32
C GLU A 3 8.99 -5.33 -1.46
N VAL A 4 9.66 -4.78 -0.43
CA VAL A 4 10.31 -3.47 -0.48
C VAL A 4 11.40 -3.47 -1.55
N GLU A 5 12.24 -4.50 -1.59
CA GLU A 5 13.27 -4.68 -2.62
C GLU A 5 12.68 -4.77 -4.03
N ILE A 6 11.56 -5.48 -4.19
CA ILE A 6 10.85 -5.53 -5.47
C ILE A 6 10.36 -4.14 -5.87
N VAL A 7 9.72 -3.41 -4.96
CA VAL A 7 9.24 -2.04 -5.22
C VAL A 7 10.40 -1.12 -5.58
N LYS A 8 11.49 -1.11 -4.80
CA LYS A 8 12.66 -0.27 -5.07
C LYS A 8 13.34 -0.60 -6.40
N ARG A 9 13.38 -1.86 -6.79
CA ARG A 9 13.93 -2.28 -8.09
C ARG A 9 13.05 -1.88 -9.27
N ARG A 10 11.72 -1.89 -9.09
CA ARG A 10 10.75 -1.63 -10.16
C ARG A 10 10.33 -0.15 -10.25
N VAL A 11 10.41 0.56 -9.14
CA VAL A 11 9.97 1.94 -8.96
C VAL A 11 11.09 2.72 -8.25
N PRO A 12 12.27 2.88 -8.87
CA PRO A 12 13.45 3.43 -8.19
C PRO A 12 13.26 4.87 -7.70
N GLN A 13 12.34 5.62 -8.31
CA GLN A 13 12.04 7.01 -7.98
C GLN A 13 11.27 7.21 -6.68
N VAL A 14 10.65 6.17 -6.10
CA VAL A 14 9.95 6.32 -4.81
C VAL A 14 10.94 6.32 -3.65
N ALA A 15 10.66 7.17 -2.66
CA ALA A 15 11.39 7.18 -1.41
C ALA A 15 11.34 5.81 -0.72
N GLU A 16 12.40 5.46 0.00
CA GLU A 16 12.46 4.19 0.72
C GLU A 16 11.33 4.05 1.75
N THR A 17 11.05 5.14 2.48
CA THR A 17 9.92 5.22 3.42
C THR A 17 8.59 4.85 2.75
N LEU A 18 8.30 5.44 1.59
CA LEU A 18 7.09 5.13 0.83
C LEU A 18 7.06 3.67 0.38
N ALA A 19 8.17 3.14 -0.13
CA ALA A 19 8.25 1.74 -0.56
C ALA A 19 7.97 0.78 0.60
N ARG A 20 8.49 1.06 1.80
CA ARG A 20 8.24 0.30 3.02
C ARG A 20 6.78 0.40 3.47
N GLN A 21 6.22 1.61 3.49
CA GLN A 21 4.81 1.83 3.84
C GLN A 21 3.85 1.14 2.86
N VAL A 22 4.10 1.22 1.55
CA VAL A 22 3.30 0.53 0.53
C VAL A 22 3.36 -0.99 0.72
N ALA A 23 4.55 -1.56 0.89
CA ALA A 23 4.70 -3.00 1.13
C ALA A 23 3.96 -3.43 2.41
N ALA A 24 4.07 -2.66 3.49
CA ALA A 24 3.40 -2.95 4.75
C ALA A 24 1.86 -2.84 4.63
N ALA A 25 1.36 -1.81 3.95
CA ALA A 25 -0.07 -1.65 3.69
C ALA A 25 -0.62 -2.82 2.87
N VAL A 26 0.07 -3.23 1.80
CA VAL A 26 -0.34 -4.39 0.98
C VAL A 26 -0.30 -5.69 1.79
N GLU A 27 0.71 -5.90 2.64
CA GLU A 27 0.76 -7.05 3.54
C GLU A 27 -0.44 -7.10 4.49
N ALA A 28 -0.85 -5.95 5.03
CA ALA A 28 -2.03 -5.84 5.89
C ALA A 28 -3.32 -6.14 5.11
N LEU A 29 -3.46 -5.59 3.89
CA LEU A 29 -4.61 -5.87 3.00
C LEU A 29 -4.75 -7.37 2.70
N ARG A 30 -3.65 -8.08 2.47
CA ARG A 30 -3.68 -9.55 2.24
C ARG A 30 -4.23 -10.35 3.42
N LYS A 31 -4.23 -9.80 4.63
CA LYS A 31 -4.75 -10.45 5.84
C LYS A 31 -6.23 -10.15 6.10
N MET A 32 -6.85 -9.26 5.31
CA MET A 32 -8.23 -8.81 5.52
C MET A 32 -9.30 -9.71 4.89
N GLN A 33 -8.96 -10.94 4.49
CA GLN A 33 -9.90 -11.90 3.87
C GLN A 33 -10.65 -11.28 2.67
N LEU A 34 -9.90 -10.57 1.82
CA LEU A 34 -10.40 -9.96 0.59
C LEU A 34 -10.81 -11.05 -0.42
N TYR A 35 -11.81 -10.75 -1.24
CA TYR A 35 -12.22 -11.59 -2.38
C TYR A 35 -11.05 -11.81 -3.33
N LYS A 36 -10.33 -10.73 -3.68
CA LYS A 36 -9.08 -10.82 -4.43
C LYS A 36 -7.97 -10.04 -3.72
N PRO A 37 -7.19 -10.72 -2.86
CA PRO A 37 -6.04 -10.10 -2.21
C PRO A 37 -5.04 -9.55 -3.25
N PRO A 38 -4.48 -8.35 -3.04
CA PRO A 38 -3.53 -7.76 -3.97
C PRO A 38 -2.24 -8.59 -4.07
N GLY A 39 -1.73 -8.78 -5.29
CA GLY A 39 -0.44 -9.41 -5.55
C GLY A 39 0.70 -8.41 -5.60
N VAL A 40 1.87 -8.87 -6.06
CA VAL A 40 3.06 -8.02 -6.23
C VAL A 40 2.88 -6.99 -7.35
N ALA A 41 2.13 -7.34 -8.41
CA ALA A 41 1.85 -6.45 -9.53
C ALA A 41 1.08 -5.21 -9.04
N GLU A 42 0.03 -5.40 -8.26
CA GLU A 42 -0.74 -4.31 -7.67
C GLU A 42 0.09 -3.45 -6.71
N THR A 43 1.03 -4.04 -5.95
CA THR A 43 1.98 -3.29 -5.12
C THR A 43 2.84 -2.34 -5.97
N ILE A 44 3.39 -2.83 -7.08
CA ILE A 44 4.25 -2.06 -7.98
C ILE A 44 3.45 -0.94 -8.66
N ASP A 45 2.25 -1.25 -9.13
CA ASP A 45 1.36 -0.27 -9.77
C ASP A 45 0.98 0.84 -8.79
N TRP A 46 0.70 0.48 -7.54
CA TRP A 46 0.35 1.45 -6.51
C TRP A 46 1.53 2.34 -6.14
N ALA A 47 2.72 1.76 -5.89
CA ALA A 47 3.93 2.55 -5.67
C ALA A 47 4.24 3.48 -6.86
N THR A 48 4.04 3.01 -8.09
CA THR A 48 4.23 3.82 -9.30
C THR A 48 3.25 5.00 -9.35
N ALA A 49 1.98 4.77 -9.06
CA ALA A 49 0.96 5.82 -9.03
C ALA A 49 1.27 6.86 -7.95
N LEU A 50 1.63 6.43 -6.74
CA LEU A 50 1.99 7.32 -5.63
C LEU A 50 3.23 8.16 -5.96
N GLY A 51 4.26 7.55 -6.54
CA GLY A 51 5.45 8.27 -6.99
C GLY A 51 5.14 9.31 -8.07
N ARG A 52 4.21 9.03 -8.99
CA ARG A 52 3.75 9.99 -10.00
C ARG A 52 2.93 11.14 -9.42
N LEU A 53 2.23 10.89 -8.32
CA LEU A 53 1.49 11.91 -7.57
C LEU A 53 2.40 12.76 -6.65
N GLY A 54 3.70 12.46 -6.59
CA GLY A 54 4.64 13.15 -5.71
C GLY A 54 4.44 12.84 -4.22
N VAL A 55 3.77 11.73 -3.91
CA VAL A 55 3.53 11.31 -2.52
C VAL A 55 4.85 10.83 -1.92
N GLY A 56 5.21 11.39 -0.76
CA GLY A 56 6.39 10.96 0.01
C GLY A 56 6.08 9.89 1.06
N GLU A 57 4.87 9.91 1.61
CA GLU A 57 4.40 9.01 2.68
C GLU A 57 2.89 8.76 2.53
N LEU A 58 2.42 7.62 3.03
CA LEU A 58 0.99 7.30 3.05
C LEU A 58 0.27 8.05 4.18
N ASP A 59 -0.83 8.70 3.81
CA ASP A 59 -1.86 9.17 4.74
C ASP A 59 -3.23 8.60 4.36
N GLU A 60 -4.24 8.85 5.19
CA GLU A 60 -5.60 8.33 4.97
C GLU A 60 -6.23 8.86 3.69
N SER A 61 -6.05 10.15 3.37
CA SER A 61 -6.59 10.77 2.16
C SER A 61 -6.02 10.11 0.90
N VAL A 62 -4.70 9.95 0.85
CA VAL A 62 -3.98 9.32 -0.25
C VAL A 62 -4.42 7.88 -0.43
N VAL A 63 -4.50 7.10 0.66
CA VAL A 63 -4.92 5.70 0.60
C VAL A 63 -6.35 5.59 0.09
N GLN A 64 -7.29 6.41 0.59
CA GLN A 64 -8.67 6.40 0.11
C GLN A 64 -8.77 6.76 -1.38
N ALA A 65 -8.02 7.77 -1.83
CA ALA A 65 -8.04 8.22 -3.22
C ALA A 65 -7.40 7.21 -4.20
N THR A 66 -6.46 6.40 -3.73
CA THR A 66 -5.66 5.49 -4.58
C THR A 66 -5.95 4.01 -4.34
N LEU A 67 -6.92 3.68 -3.49
CA LEU A 67 -7.30 2.30 -3.16
C LEU A 67 -7.64 1.46 -4.42
N GLY A 68 -8.19 2.09 -5.46
CA GLY A 68 -8.49 1.44 -6.74
C GLY A 68 -7.28 0.96 -7.53
N THR A 69 -6.10 1.49 -7.24
CA THR A 69 -4.85 1.02 -7.84
C THR A 69 -4.48 -0.36 -7.32
N VAL A 70 -4.79 -0.65 -6.04
CA VAL A 70 -4.44 -1.90 -5.37
C VAL A 70 -5.61 -2.89 -5.26
N LEU A 71 -6.84 -2.43 -5.10
CA LEU A 71 -8.04 -3.27 -5.02
C LEU A 71 -8.91 -3.12 -6.26
N LYS A 72 -9.31 -4.25 -6.86
CA LYS A 72 -10.07 -4.26 -8.13
C LYS A 72 -11.57 -4.52 -7.96
N TYR A 73 -12.00 -5.02 -6.80
CA TYR A 73 -13.37 -5.41 -6.52
C TYR A 73 -14.00 -4.43 -5.56
N ARG A 74 -15.25 -4.05 -5.82
CA ARG A 74 -15.97 -3.05 -5.02
C ARG A 74 -16.13 -3.51 -3.58
N GLU A 75 -16.40 -4.79 -3.40
CA GLU A 75 -16.58 -5.47 -2.12
C GLU A 75 -15.29 -5.41 -1.27
N ASP A 76 -14.13 -5.50 -1.91
CA ASP A 76 -12.83 -5.36 -1.22
C ASP A 76 -12.59 -3.92 -0.76
N HIS A 77 -13.03 -2.93 -1.55
CA HIS A 77 -12.98 -1.51 -1.12
C HIS A 77 -13.89 -1.27 0.08
N GLU A 78 -15.11 -1.82 0.06
CA GLU A 78 -16.06 -1.71 1.16
C GLU A 78 -15.50 -2.37 2.42
N ARG A 79 -14.96 -3.60 2.31
CA ARG A 79 -14.30 -4.31 3.42
C ARG A 79 -13.19 -3.49 4.08
N VAL A 80 -12.33 -2.84 3.28
CA VAL A 80 -11.23 -2.02 3.80
C VAL A 80 -11.74 -0.76 4.49
N ARG A 81 -12.77 -0.11 3.93
CA ARG A 81 -13.42 1.05 4.57
C ARG A 81 -14.07 0.66 5.90
N GLU A 82 -14.77 -0.47 5.96
CA GLU A 82 -15.36 -1.02 7.18
C GLU A 82 -14.32 -1.36 8.24
N SER A 83 -13.15 -1.86 7.82
CA SER A 83 -12.03 -2.20 8.72
C SER A 83 -11.28 -0.96 9.24
N GLY A 84 -11.51 0.20 8.64
CA GLY A 84 -10.89 1.48 9.00
C GLY A 84 -9.57 1.75 8.27
N VAL A 85 -9.58 2.74 7.36
CA VAL A 85 -8.38 3.15 6.61
C VAL A 85 -7.32 3.77 7.51
N ALA A 86 -7.71 4.55 8.51
CA ALA A 86 -6.78 5.07 9.52
C ALA A 86 -5.94 3.98 10.19
N THR A 87 -6.55 2.82 10.50
CA THR A 87 -5.85 1.66 11.08
C THR A 87 -4.83 1.09 10.12
N LEU A 88 -5.18 0.96 8.83
CA LEU A 88 -4.28 0.48 7.78
C LEU A 88 -3.06 1.41 7.63
N VAL A 89 -3.30 2.73 7.58
CA VAL A 89 -2.23 3.74 7.49
C VAL A 89 -1.32 3.66 8.70
N LYS A 90 -1.88 3.59 9.91
CA LYS A 90 -1.10 3.48 11.15
C LYS A 90 -0.20 2.25 11.14
N GLN A 91 -0.73 1.09 10.76
CA GLN A 91 0.06 -0.15 10.66
C GLN A 91 1.16 -0.06 9.62
N ALA A 92 0.86 0.55 8.47
CA ALA A 92 1.83 0.78 7.40
C ALA A 92 2.96 1.71 7.83
N PHE A 93 2.63 2.77 8.57
CA PHE A 93 3.57 3.73 9.12
C PHE A 93 4.47 3.10 10.18
N GLU A 94 3.90 2.44 11.19
CA GLU A 94 4.65 1.76 12.26
C GLU A 94 5.60 0.71 11.68
N ARG A 95 5.11 -0.15 10.79
CA ARG A 95 5.97 -1.16 10.15
C ARG A 95 7.00 -0.55 9.21
N GLY A 96 6.65 0.53 8.52
CA GLY A 96 7.55 1.23 7.60
C GLY A 96 8.74 1.88 8.30
N LEU A 97 8.53 2.38 9.53
CA LEU A 97 9.58 2.98 10.37
C LEU A 97 10.50 1.96 11.05
N TYR A 98 9.99 0.78 11.43
CA TYR A 98 10.72 -0.19 12.24
C TYR A 98 11.20 -1.44 11.47
N SER A 99 10.91 -1.54 10.17
CA SER A 99 11.48 -2.61 9.35
C SER A 99 12.93 -2.26 9.01
N ASN A 100 13.88 -3.08 9.47
CA ASN A 100 15.31 -2.97 9.16
C ASN A 100 15.56 -3.50 7.74
#